data_AF-A0AAJ1R4K4-F1
#
_entry.id   AF-A0AAJ1R4K4-F1
#
_cell.length_a   1.000
_cell.length_b   1.000
_cell.length_c   1.000
_cell.angle_alpha   90.00
_cell.angle_beta   90.00
_cell.angle_gamma   90.00
#
_symmetry.space_group_name_H-M   'P 1'
#
loop_
_entity.id
_entity.type
_entity.pdbx_description
1 polymer ?
#
loop_
_entity_poly.entity_id
_entity_poly.type
_entity_poly.pdbx_seq_one_letter_code
_entity_poly.pdbx_strand_id
1 'polypeptide(L)' 'MKNKTSNKKVKSMNSQMLKFSTFIELEETPIEDFMATLRKSGIEATESEAVEMLQFLELLVRITIKEFFLPQ' A
#
# COMPACT_ATOMS: atom_id res chain seq x y z
N MET A 1 39.70 20.67 -10.50
CA MET A 1 38.65 20.09 -9.62
C MET A 1 38.03 18.89 -10.35
N LYS A 2 38.12 17.68 -9.78
CA LYS A 2 37.59 16.44 -10.39
C LYS A 2 36.13 16.28 -9.96
N ASN A 3 35.19 16.39 -10.90
CA ASN A 3 33.77 16.16 -10.64
C ASN A 3 33.53 14.64 -10.46
N LYS A 4 33.16 14.26 -9.23
CA LYS A 4 32.69 12.91 -8.89
C LYS A 4 31.26 12.75 -9.40
N THR A 5 31.08 12.07 -10.52
CA THR A 5 29.78 11.58 -10.97
C THR A 5 29.35 10.43 -10.04
N SER A 6 28.37 10.70 -9.19
CA SER A 6 27.72 9.68 -8.35
C SER A 6 26.93 8.75 -9.26
N ASN A 7 27.48 7.55 -9.47
CA ASN A 7 26.84 6.48 -10.22
C ASN A 7 25.67 5.93 -9.37
N LYS A 8 24.51 6.60 -9.44
CA LYS A 8 23.28 6.16 -8.78
C LYS A 8 22.83 4.89 -9.52
N LYS A 9 23.26 3.73 -9.04
CA LYS A 9 22.79 2.41 -9.50
C LYS A 9 21.28 2.36 -9.30
N VAL A 10 20.53 2.73 -10.33
CA VAL A 10 19.13 2.34 -10.46
C VAL A 10 19.15 0.82 -10.44
N LYS A 11 18.64 0.21 -9.37
CA LYS A 11 18.44 -1.24 -9.30
C LYS A 11 17.45 -1.59 -10.41
N SER A 12 17.94 -1.97 -11.60
CA SER A 12 17.06 -2.57 -12.60
C SER A 12 16.52 -3.86 -11.98
N MET A 13 15.21 -3.92 -11.77
CA MET A 13 14.58 -5.17 -11.36
C MET A 13 14.93 -6.25 -12.38
N ASN A 14 15.47 -7.37 -11.91
CA ASN A 14 15.76 -8.52 -12.76
C ASN A 14 14.43 -9.07 -13.29
N SER A 15 14.23 -9.03 -14.61
CA SER A 15 13.03 -9.56 -15.27
C SER A 15 12.77 -11.04 -14.98
N GLN A 16 13.79 -11.81 -14.59
CA GLN A 16 13.65 -13.19 -14.12
C GLN A 16 13.06 -13.31 -12.70
N MET A 17 13.26 -12.32 -11.81
CA MET A 17 12.57 -12.28 -10.51
C MET A 17 11.07 -11.98 -10.68
N LEU A 18 10.72 -11.19 -11.69
CA LEU A 18 9.33 -10.88 -12.03
C LEU A 18 8.56 -12.09 -12.57
N LYS A 19 9.24 -13.08 -13.17
CA LYS A 19 8.58 -14.29 -13.71
C LYS A 19 7.88 -15.15 -12.67
N PHE A 20 8.27 -15.03 -11.40
CA PHE A 20 7.66 -15.76 -10.28
C PHE A 20 6.94 -14.81 -9.32
N SER A 21 6.79 -13.53 -9.68
CA SER A 21 6.06 -12.55 -8.88
C SER A 21 4.57 -12.73 -9.10
N THR A 22 3.81 -12.92 -8.02
CA THR A 22 2.37 -12.72 -8.06
C THR A 22 2.12 -11.25 -7.72
N PHE A 23 1.60 -10.49 -8.68
CA PHE A 23 1.13 -9.14 -8.43
C PHE A 23 -0.29 -9.23 -7.89
N ILE A 24 -0.46 -8.83 -6.63
CA ILE A 24 -1.77 -8.74 -6.00
C ILE A 24 -2.20 -7.29 -6.13
N GLU A 25 -3.17 -7.04 -7.00
CA GLU A 25 -3.88 -5.78 -7.03
C GLU A 25 -4.86 -5.75 -5.86
N LEU A 26 -4.85 -4.65 -5.10
CA LEU A 26 -5.79 -4.45 -4.00
C LEU A 26 -6.88 -3.53 -4.51
N GLU A 27 -8.13 -4.00 -4.43
CA GLU A 27 -9.28 -3.15 -4.69
C GLU A 27 -9.34 -2.05 -3.63
N GLU A 28 -9.31 -0.80 -4.08
CA GLU A 28 -9.46 0.36 -3.20
C GLU A 28 -10.93 0.50 -2.80
N THR A 29 -11.18 0.81 -1.53
CA THR A 29 -12.55 1.09 -1.06
C THR A 29 -12.85 2.56 -1.29
N PRO A 30 -13.94 2.92 -2.01
CA PRO A 30 -14.34 4.31 -2.13
C PRO A 30 -14.61 4.95 -0.76
N ILE A 31 -14.21 6.21 -0.58
CA ILE A 31 -14.35 6.90 0.70
C ILE A 31 -15.82 7.01 1.13
N GLU A 32 -16.75 7.13 0.17
CA GLU A 32 -18.18 7.20 0.42
C GLU A 32 -18.71 5.92 1.06
N ASP A 33 -18.22 4.77 0.59
CA ASP A 33 -18.59 3.44 1.11
C ASP A 33 -18.00 3.21 2.50
N PHE A 34 -16.76 3.66 2.72
CA PHE A 34 -16.14 3.62 4.03
C PHE A 34 -16.88 4.51 5.04
N MET A 35 -17.23 5.74 4.64
CA MET A 35 -18.04 6.67 5.44
C MET A 35 -19.44 6.11 5.75
N ALA A 36 -20.06 5.39 4.81
CA ALA A 36 -21.33 4.69 5.07
C ALA A 36 -21.15 3.56 6.10
N THR A 37 -20.01 2.87 6.07
CA THR A 37 -19.66 1.82 7.04
C THR A 37 -19.45 2.40 8.45
N LEU A 38 -18.73 3.51 8.58
CA LEU A 38 -18.55 4.23 9.84
C LEU A 38 -19.91 4.63 10.44
N ARG A 39 -20.79 5.24 9.64
CA ARG A 39 -22.15 5.61 10.07
C ARG A 39 -22.99 4.42 10.52
N LYS A 40 -22.98 3.31 9.77
CA LYS A 40 -23.68 2.08 10.16
C LYS A 40 -23.15 1.49 11.48
N SER A 41 -21.89 1.73 11.78
CA SER A 41 -21.20 1.27 13.00
C SER A 41 -21.39 2.23 14.18
N GLY A 42 -22.11 3.32 14.01
CA GLY A 42 -22.30 4.36 15.04
C GLY A 42 -21.05 5.20 15.29
N ILE A 43 -20.09 5.21 14.35
CA ILE A 43 -18.88 6.03 14.42
C ILE A 43 -19.17 7.34 13.67
N GLU A 44 -19.18 8.44 14.41
CA GLU A 44 -19.14 9.78 13.82
C GLU A 44 -17.71 10.16 13.53
N ALA A 45 -17.42 10.45 12.27
CA ALA A 45 -16.14 10.92 11.79
C ALA A 45 -16.37 11.95 10.68
N THR A 46 -15.50 12.95 10.62
CA THR A 46 -15.36 13.81 9.46
C THR A 46 -14.75 13.04 8.29
N GLU A 47 -14.88 13.56 7.08
CA GLU A 47 -14.26 12.95 5.90
C GLU A 47 -12.73 12.85 6.04
N SER A 48 -12.08 13.86 6.64
CA SER A 48 -10.63 13.85 6.88
C SER A 48 -10.21 12.71 7.80
N GLU A 49 -10.92 12.52 8.92
CA GLU A 49 -10.66 11.42 9.85
C GLU A 49 -10.89 10.06 9.18
N ALA A 50 -11.95 9.95 8.37
CA ALA A 50 -12.23 8.73 7.63
C ALA A 50 -11.16 8.39 6.59
N VAL A 51 -10.60 9.40 5.90
CA VAL A 51 -9.47 9.21 4.99
C VAL A 51 -8.24 8.69 5.73
N GLU A 52 -7.91 9.27 6.90
CA GLU A 52 -6.78 8.80 7.71
C GLU A 52 -6.99 7.36 8.20
N MET A 53 -8.20 7.04 8.66
CA MET A 53 -8.57 5.69 9.08
C MET A 53 -8.44 4.69 7.94
N LEU A 54 -8.94 5.04 6.74
CA LEU A 54 -8.87 4.18 5.57
C LEU A 54 -7.43 3.93 5.12
N GLN A 55 -6.59 4.98 5.10
CA GLN A 55 -5.15 4.86 4.80
C GLN A 55 -4.43 3.94 5.79
N PHE A 56 -4.78 4.01 7.08
CA PHE A 56 -4.21 3.14 8.09
C PHE A 56 -4.63 1.67 7.87
N LEU A 57 -5.89 1.42 7.53
CA LEU A 57 -6.38 0.07 7.21
C LEU A 57 -5.69 -0.50 5.97
N GLU A 58 -5.51 0.29 4.92
CA GLU A 58 -4.78 -0.12 3.71
C GLU A 58 -3.32 -0.47 4.00
N LEU A 59 -2.66 0.31 4.88
CA LEU A 59 -1.31 0.01 5.33
C LEU A 59 -1.24 -1.35 6.03
N LEU A 60 -2.19 -1.64 6.94
CA LEU A 60 -2.26 -2.92 7.61
C LEU A 60 -2.47 -4.07 6.62
N VAL A 61 -3.39 -3.93 5.67
CA VAL A 61 -3.63 -4.94 4.62
C VAL A 61 -2.35 -5.23 3.84
N ARG A 62 -1.62 -4.19 3.42
CA ARG A 62 -0.35 -4.34 2.68
C ARG A 62 0.70 -5.07 3.51
N ILE A 63 0.81 -4.77 4.80
CA ILE A 63 1.73 -5.46 5.72
C ILE A 63 1.33 -6.92 5.86
N THR A 64 0.06 -7.20 6.15
CA THR A 64 -0.45 -8.56 6.35
C THR A 64 -0.26 -9.43 5.10
N ILE A 65 -0.57 -8.91 3.91
CA ILE A 65 -0.34 -9.62 2.65
C ILE A 65 1.14 -9.91 2.47
N LYS A 66 2.00 -8.90 2.69
CA LYS A 66 3.44 -9.10 2.63
C LYS A 66 3.88 -10.21 3.59
N GLU A 67 3.45 -10.19 4.85
CA GLU A 67 3.81 -11.21 5.84
C GLU A 67 3.29 -12.61 5.49
N PHE A 68 2.04 -12.70 5.01
CA PHE A 68 1.43 -13.98 4.65
C PHE A 68 2.12 -14.65 3.45
N PHE A 69 2.57 -13.86 2.47
CA PHE A 69 3.25 -14.36 1.28
C PHE A 69 4.78 -14.36 1.39
N LEU A 70 5.36 -13.98 2.54
CA LEU A 70 6.80 -14.15 2.78
C LEU A 70 7.12 -15.64 2.96
N PRO A 71 8.05 -16.21 2.17
CA PRO A 71 8.52 -17.57 2.42
C PRO A 71 9.20 -17.65 3.81
N GLN A 72 8.93 -18.73 4.55
CA GLN A 72 9.63 -19.03 5.82
C GLN A 72 11.11 -19.35 5.60
#